data_AF-A0A453L759-F1
#
_entry.id   AF-A0A453L759-F1
#
_cell.length_a   1.000
_cell.length_b   1.000
_cell.length_c   1.000
_cell.angle_alpha   90.00
_cell.angle_beta   90.00
_cell.angle_gamma   90.00
#
_symmetry.space_group_name_H-M   'P 1'
#
loop_
_entity.id
_entity.type
_entity.pdbx_description
1 polymer ?
#
loop_
_entity_poly.entity_id
_entity_poly.type
_entity_poly.pdbx_seq_one_letter_code
_entity_poly.pdbx_strand_id
1 'polypeptide(L)' 'MQDGNTEQCVICRVGFEEGESLVALPCKHSYHPDCINQSHK' A
#
# COMPACT_ATOMS: atom_id res chain seq x y z
N MET A 1 -8.76 18.32 7.66
CA MET A 1 -8.41 17.03 8.29
C MET A 1 -8.24 16.10 7.12
N GLN A 2 -7.00 15.81 6.72
CA GLN A 2 -6.74 14.93 5.58
C GLN A 2 -5.78 13.88 6.10
N ASP A 3 -6.37 12.97 6.85
CA ASP A 3 -5.74 11.80 7.43
C ASP A 3 -5.10 11.01 6.29
N GLY A 4 -3.77 11.01 6.30
CA GLY A 4 -2.94 10.31 5.34
C GLY A 4 -3.33 8.84 5.36
N ASN A 5 -3.99 8.44 4.30
CA ASN A 5 -4.65 7.15 4.18
C ASN A 5 -3.61 6.02 4.18
N THR A 6 -3.27 5.51 5.37
CA THR A 6 -2.40 4.34 5.57
C THR A 6 -3.14 3.01 5.32
N GLU A 7 -4.41 3.09 4.96
CA GLU A 7 -5.32 1.96 4.71
C GLU A 7 -5.58 1.73 3.21
N GLN A 8 -4.86 2.45 2.34
CA GLN A 8 -4.88 2.30 0.89
C GLN A 8 -3.47 2.19 0.36
N CYS A 9 -3.30 1.37 -0.67
CA CYS A 9 -2.05 1.25 -1.37
C CYS A 9 -1.75 2.55 -2.12
N VAL A 10 -0.67 3.24 -1.79
CA VAL A 10 -0.33 4.53 -2.45
C VAL A 10 0.07 4.38 -3.93
N ILE A 11 0.26 3.15 -4.41
CA ILE A 11 0.59 2.86 -5.82
C ILE A 11 -0.68 2.78 -6.66
N CYS A 12 -1.63 1.92 -6.30
CA CYS A 12 -2.88 1.75 -7.04
C CYS A 12 -4.05 2.61 -6.50
N ARG A 13 -3.88 3.24 -5.33
CA ARG A 13 -4.91 3.99 -4.57
C ARG A 13 -6.14 3.17 -4.23
N VAL A 14 -5.97 1.85 -4.10
CA VAL A 14 -7.01 0.90 -3.72
C VAL A 14 -6.87 0.58 -2.23
N GLY A 15 -8.00 0.46 -1.53
CA GLY A 15 -8.05 0.04 -0.12
C GLY A 15 -7.59 -1.39 0.05
N PHE A 16 -7.02 -1.69 1.21
CA PHE A 16 -6.65 -3.05 1.55
C PHE A 16 -7.88 -3.85 2.00
N GLU A 17 -8.03 -5.09 1.53
CA GLU A 17 -9.06 -6.00 2.01
C GLU A 17 -8.56 -6.89 3.16
N GLU A 18 -9.50 -7.32 4.01
CA GLU A 18 -9.19 -8.23 5.13
C GLU A 18 -8.70 -9.59 4.59
N GLY A 19 -7.46 -9.94 4.93
CA GLY A 19 -6.82 -11.16 4.45
C GLY A 19 -5.85 -10.94 3.29
N GLU A 20 -5.74 -9.71 2.76
CA GLU A 20 -4.70 -9.40 1.79
C GLU A 20 -3.31 -9.31 2.43
N SER A 21 -2.31 -9.74 1.66
CA SER A 21 -0.91 -9.59 2.05
C SER A 21 -0.47 -8.16 1.79
N LEU A 22 0.02 -7.48 2.82
CA LEU A 22 0.51 -6.12 2.74
C LEU A 22 2.01 -6.07 3.06
N VAL A 23 2.73 -5.25 2.31
CA VAL A 23 4.15 -4.98 2.54
C VAL A 23 4.27 -3.59 3.15
N ALA A 24 4.86 -3.51 4.33
CA ALA A 24 5.18 -2.25 4.99
C ALA A 24 6.65 -1.89 4.76
N LEU A 25 6.91 -0.73 4.15
CA LEU A 25 8.27 -0.22 3.99
C LEU A 25 8.77 0.46 5.27
N PRO A 26 10.10 0.63 5.44
CA PRO A 26 10.67 1.39 6.56
C PRO A 26 10.20 2.86 6.62
N CYS A 27 9.64 3.41 5.53
CA CYS A 27 8.98 4.71 5.50
C CYS A 27 7.56 4.70 6.11
N LYS A 28 7.12 3.59 6.71
CA LYS A 28 5.84 3.38 7.40
C LYS A 28 4.59 3.40 6.50
N HIS A 29 4.77 3.21 5.20
CA HIS A 29 3.65 3.08 4.27
C HIS A 29 3.40 1.60 3.94
N SER A 30 2.13 1.27 3.71
CA SER A 30 1.67 -0.06 3.35
C SER A 30 1.34 -0.14 1.85
N TYR A 31 1.56 -1.30 1.25
CA TYR A 31 1.40 -1.52 -0.18
C TYR A 31 1.01 -2.97 -0.47
N HIS A 32 0.33 -3.22 -1.59
CA HIS A 32 0.20 -4.58 -2.09
C HIS A 32 1.56 -5.10 -2.59
N PRO A 33 1.92 -6.37 -2.34
CA PRO A 33 3.15 -7.01 -2.78
C PRO A 33 3.27 -7.00 -4.31
N ASP A 34 2.15 -7.09 -5.03
CA ASP A 34 2.14 -6.96 -6.48
C ASP A 34 2.47 -5.53 -6.93
N CYS A 35 1.85 -4.53 -6.32
CA CYS A 35 2.08 -3.12 -6.66
C CYS A 35 3.53 -2.68 -6.41
N ILE A 36 4.10 -3.02 -5.26
CA ILE A 36 5.50 -2.68 -4.95
C ILE A 36 6.46 -3.37 -5.94
N ASN A 37 6.18 -4.61 -6.33
CA ASN A 37 6.96 -5.33 -7.33
C ASN A 37 6.83 -4.72 -8.74
N GLN A 38 5.66 -4.20 -9.12
CA GLN A 38 5.45 -3.54 -10.40
C GLN A 38 6.07 -2.15 -10.51
N SER A 39 6.33 -1.46 -9.39
CA SER A 39 6.86 -0.08 -9.38
C SER A 39 8.31 0.08 -9.88
N HIS A 40 8.99 -1.02 -10.22
CA HIS A 40 10.41 -1.05 -10.54
C HIS A 40 10.74 -1.13 -12.05
N LYS A 41 9.79 -0.82 -12.94
CA LYS A 41 9.99 -0.76 -14.40
C LYS A 41 9.57 0.58 -14.98
#